data_AF-A0A228Q2U7-F1
#
_entry.id   AF-A0A228Q2U7-F1
#
_cell.length_a   1.000
_cell.length_b   1.000
_cell.length_c   1.000
_cell.angle_alpha   90.00
_cell.angle_beta   90.00
_cell.angle_gamma   90.00
#
_symmetry.space_group_name_H-M   'P 1'
#
loop_
_entity.id
_entity.type
_entity.pdbx_description
1 polymer ?
#
loop_
_entity_poly.entity_id
_entity_poly.type
_entity_poly.pdbx_seq_one_letter_code
_entity_poly.pdbx_strand_id
1 'polypeptide(L)' 'SWGESRVIDGARACPPEDVGGAPGYETFLTTLRDRPDSEEADNYRQWVGPGFDPELFDLRAANAALMRLATNRWGNR' A
#
# COMPACT_ATOMS: atom_id res chain seq x y z
N SER A 1 -29.90 9.02 -7.35
CA SER A 1 -28.77 9.16 -6.43
C SER A 1 -27.52 9.27 -7.26
N TRP A 2 -26.70 10.30 -7.06
CA TRP A 2 -25.36 10.31 -7.66
C TRP A 2 -24.57 9.16 -7.02
N GLY A 3 -23.99 8.30 -7.86
CA GLY A 3 -23.48 6.99 -7.45
C GLY A 3 -22.38 7.10 -6.39
N GLU A 4 -22.51 6.30 -5.33
CA GLU A 4 -21.44 6.12 -4.36
C GLU A 4 -20.34 5.26 -4.99
N SER A 5 -19.11 5.78 -5.00
CA SER A 5 -17.94 5.00 -5.39
C SER A 5 -17.65 3.95 -4.31
N ARG A 6 -17.61 2.68 -4.70
CA ARG A 6 -17.30 1.55 -3.82
C ARG A 6 -16.19 0.71 -4.44
N VAL A 7 -15.18 0.37 -3.65
CA VAL A 7 -14.21 -0.66 -4.03
C VAL A 7 -14.89 -2.01 -3.89
N ILE A 8 -14.95 -2.76 -5.00
CA ILE A 8 -15.57 -4.09 -5.05
C ILE A 8 -14.55 -5.22 -4.90
N ASP A 9 -13.29 -4.96 -5.24
CA ASP A 9 -12.20 -5.92 -5.14
C ASP A 9 -10.84 -5.19 -5.15
N GLY A 10 -9.75 -5.89 -4.82
CA GLY A 10 -8.39 -5.42 -4.94
C GLY A 10 -7.39 -6.49 -4.50
N ALA A 11 -6.12 -6.29 -4.85
CA ALA A 11 -5.07 -7.26 -4.60
C ALA A 11 -3.75 -6.55 -4.30
N ARG A 12 -2.98 -7.18 -3.41
CA ARG A 12 -1.61 -6.79 -3.02
C ARG A 12 -1.53 -5.42 -2.35
N ALA A 13 -0.46 -5.22 -1.60
CA ALA A 13 -0.20 -3.93 -1.00
C ALA A 13 0.28 -2.92 -2.06
N CYS A 14 -0.11 -1.66 -1.88
CA CYS A 14 0.51 -0.57 -2.61
C CYS A 14 2.00 -0.49 -2.25
N PRO A 15 2.85 -0.01 -3.18
CA PRO A 15 4.24 0.31 -2.85
C PRO A 15 4.29 1.26 -1.65
N PRO A 16 5.19 1.03 -0.66
CA PRO A 16 5.43 1.99 0.40
C PRO A 16 5.78 3.37 -0.17
N GLU A 17 5.42 4.42 0.56
CA GLU A 17 5.82 5.79 0.21
C GLU A 17 7.35 5.87 0.13
N ASP A 18 7.85 6.66 -0.83
CA ASP A 18 9.29 6.88 -1.04
C ASP A 18 10.15 5.63 -1.34
N VAL A 19 9.54 4.50 -1.71
CA VAL A 19 10.28 3.26 -2.07
C VAL A 19 11.10 3.36 -3.37
N GLY A 20 10.97 4.47 -4.11
CA GLY A 20 11.66 4.68 -5.39
C GLY A 20 10.83 4.25 -6.62
N GLY A 21 9.51 4.33 -6.52
CA GLY A 21 8.59 3.97 -7.61
C GLY A 21 8.58 2.48 -7.92
N ALA A 22 8.13 2.11 -9.13
CA ALA A 22 7.99 0.70 -9.52
C ALA A 22 9.32 -0.11 -9.47
N PRO A 23 10.46 0.40 -9.98
CA PRO A 23 11.73 -0.33 -9.90
C PRO A 23 12.22 -0.51 -8.45
N GLY A 24 12.04 0.52 -7.63
CA GLY A 24 12.39 0.45 -6.21
C GLY A 24 11.54 -0.56 -5.46
N TYR A 25 10.23 -0.62 -5.75
CA TYR A 25 9.34 -1.63 -5.17
C TYR A 25 9.71 -3.05 -5.58
N GLU A 26 10.05 -3.29 -6.84
CA GLU A 26 10.51 -4.60 -7.31
C GLU A 26 11.79 -5.05 -6.57
N THR A 27 12.74 -4.13 -6.40
CA THR A 27 14.00 -4.38 -5.68
C THR A 27 13.71 -4.72 -4.21
N PHE A 28 12.87 -3.91 -3.56
CA PHE A 28 12.42 -4.14 -2.18
C PHE A 28 11.79 -5.54 -2.00
N LEU A 29 10.82 -5.92 -2.85
CA LEU A 29 10.17 -7.23 -2.77
C LEU A 29 11.15 -8.38 -3.02
N THR A 30 12.01 -8.21 -4.01
CA THR A 30 13.01 -9.23 -4.40
C THR A 30 14.03 -9.43 -3.29
N THR A 31 14.52 -8.36 -2.66
CA THR A 31 15.45 -8.45 -1.52
C THR A 31 14.79 -9.16 -0.34
N LEU A 32 13.54 -8.82 0.01
CA LEU A 32 12.83 -9.48 1.11
C LEU A 32 12.56 -10.97 0.85
N ARG A 33 12.33 -11.37 -0.41
CA ARG A 33 12.05 -12.75 -0.82
C ARG A 33 13.31 -13.60 -0.95
N ASP A 34 14.29 -13.11 -1.70
CA ASP A 34 15.44 -13.91 -2.15
C ASP A 34 16.62 -13.84 -1.17
N ARG A 35 16.68 -12.77 -0.36
CA ARG A 35 17.74 -12.54 0.63
C ARG A 35 17.16 -12.14 2.00
N PRO A 36 16.25 -12.96 2.58
CA PRO A 36 15.49 -12.57 3.77
C PRO A 36 16.37 -12.30 4.99
N ASP A 37 17.55 -12.92 5.10
CA ASP A 37 18.46 -12.78 6.25
C ASP A 37 19.59 -11.76 6.01
N SER A 38 19.50 -10.97 4.94
CA SER A 38 20.49 -9.93 4.64
C SER A 38 20.25 -8.65 5.44
N GLU A 39 21.33 -7.92 5.73
CA GLU A 39 21.27 -6.59 6.36
C GLU A 39 20.37 -5.62 5.58
N GLU A 40 20.35 -5.73 4.24
CA GLU A 40 19.48 -4.94 3.37
C GLU A 40 18.00 -5.26 3.59
N ALA A 41 17.65 -6.55 3.72
CA ALA A 41 16.28 -6.98 4.04
C ALA A 41 15.84 -6.50 5.44
N ASP A 42 16.74 -6.53 6.42
CA ASP A 42 16.46 -6.02 7.76
C ASP A 42 16.26 -4.50 7.78
N ASN A 43 17.10 -3.76 7.04
CA ASN A 43 16.92 -2.32 6.83
C ASN A 43 15.55 -2.02 6.20
N TYR A 44 15.14 -2.79 5.20
CA TYR A 44 13.83 -2.64 4.58
C TYR A 44 12.66 -2.93 5.53
N ARG A 45 12.75 -3.98 6.34
CA ARG A 45 11.71 -4.29 7.35
C ARG A 45 11.62 -3.21 8.42
N GLN A 46 12.75 -2.66 8.84
CA GLN A 46 12.78 -1.57 9.80
C GLN A 46 12.19 -0.29 9.21
N TRP A 47 12.53 0.02 7.95
CA TRP A 47 12.06 1.21 7.27
C TRP A 47 10.56 1.19 6.97
N VAL A 48 10.05 0.09 6.42
CA VAL A 48 8.61 -0.03 6.09
C VAL A 48 7.74 -0.13 7.35
N GLY A 49 8.33 -0.54 8.47
CA GLY A 49 7.65 -0.72 9.74
C GLY A 49 6.88 -2.04 9.83
N PRO A 50 6.28 -2.31 11.00
CA PRO A 50 5.56 -3.55 11.24
C PRO A 50 4.27 -3.61 10.40
N GLY A 51 3.92 -4.81 9.92
CA GLY A 51 2.63 -5.09 9.31
C GLY A 51 2.55 -4.89 7.79
N PHE A 52 3.67 -4.55 7.13
CA PHE A 52 3.72 -4.65 5.67
C PHE A 52 3.68 -6.12 5.23
N ASP A 53 2.68 -6.46 4.42
CA ASP A 53 2.56 -7.74 3.72
C ASP A 53 2.27 -7.43 2.24
N PRO A 54 3.17 -7.80 1.31
CA PRO A 54 3.02 -7.46 -0.10
C PRO A 54 1.78 -8.08 -0.76
N GLU A 55 1.21 -9.14 -0.17
CA GLU A 55 0.03 -9.82 -0.71
C GLU A 55 -1.28 -9.32 -0.08
N LEU A 56 -1.21 -8.50 0.96
CA LEU A 56 -2.38 -8.02 1.68
C LEU A 56 -3.04 -6.82 0.99
N PHE A 57 -4.32 -6.96 0.66
CA PHE A 57 -5.21 -5.85 0.31
C PHE A 57 -6.38 -5.79 1.28
N ASP A 58 -6.57 -4.64 1.96
CA ASP A 58 -7.69 -4.43 2.88
C ASP A 58 -8.83 -3.66 2.20
N LEU A 59 -9.84 -4.41 1.75
CA LEU A 59 -11.05 -3.87 1.12
C LEU A 59 -11.85 -2.93 2.05
N ARG A 60 -11.81 -3.17 3.37
CA ARG A 60 -12.51 -2.31 4.35
C ARG A 60 -11.78 -1.00 4.50
N ALA A 61 -10.45 -1.03 4.63
CA ALA A 61 -9.63 0.19 4.70
C ALA A 61 -9.76 1.03 3.42
N ALA A 62 -9.75 0.40 2.24
CA ALA A 62 -9.91 1.10 0.96
C ALA A 62 -11.26 1.82 0.85
N ASN A 63 -12.36 1.15 1.22
CA ASN A 63 -13.68 1.79 1.24
C ASN A 63 -13.78 2.89 2.32
N ALA A 64 -13.16 2.70 3.49
CA ALA A 64 -13.12 3.74 4.53
C ALA A 64 -12.37 5.00 4.07
N ALA A 65 -11.30 4.84 3.29
CA ALA A 65 -10.58 5.95 2.68
C ALA A 65 -11.44 6.72 1.68
N LEU A 66 -12.15 6.04 0.77
CA LEU A 66 -13.09 6.68 -0.17
C LEU A 66 -14.17 7.48 0.56
N MET A 67 -14.75 6.92 1.62
CA MET A 67 -15.76 7.61 2.43
C MET A 67 -15.19 8.89 3.08
N ARG A 68 -13.95 8.84 3.57
CA ARG A 68 -13.26 10.01 4.13
C ARG A 68 -13.08 11.11 3.08
N LEU A 69 -12.65 10.76 1.87
CA LEU A 69 -12.48 11.72 0.77
C LEU A 69 -13.82 12.39 0.38
N ALA A 70 -14.88 11.60 0.26
CA ALA A 70 -16.21 12.08 -0.08
C ALA A 70 -16.80 13.01 1.00
N THR A 71 -16.61 12.66 2.28
CA THR A 71 -17.15 13.43 3.41
C THR A 71 -16.41 14.76 3.60
N ASN A 72 -15.12 14.81 3.28
CA ASN A 72 -14.30 16.02 3.41
C ASN A 72 -14.53 17.05 2.30
N ARG A 73 -15.42 16.80 1.32
CA ARG A 73 -15.63 17.66 0.13
C ARG A 73 -14.35 17.98 -0.65
N TRP A 74 -13.33 17.13 -0.60
CA TRP A 74 -12.16 17.30 -1.47
C TRP A 74 -12.58 17.10 -2.94
N GLY A 75 -12.72 18.22 -3.65
CA GLY A 75 -13.27 18.28 -5.01
C GLY A 75 -14.27 19.42 -5.23
N ASN A 76 -14.86 19.98 -4.17
CA ASN A 76 -15.66 21.20 -4.27
C ASN A 76 -14.80 22.42 -3.93
N ARG A 77 -14.08 22.94 -4.93
CA ARG A 77 -13.63 24.34 -4.98
C ARG A 77 -14.36 25.03 -6.12
#